data_AF-A0A7I0J9G7-F1
#
_entry.id   AF-A0A7I0J9G7-F1
#
_cell.length_a   1.000
_cell.length_b   1.000
_cell.length_c   1.000
_cell.angle_alpha   90.00
_cell.angle_beta   90.00
_cell.angle_gamma   90.00
#
_symmetry.space_group_name_H-M   'P 1'
#
loop_
_entity.id
_entity.type
_entity.pdbx_description
1 polymer ?
#
loop_
_entity_poly.entity_id
_entity_poly.type
_entity_poly.pdbx_seq_one_letter_code
_entity_poly.pdbx_strand_id
1 'polypeptide(L)'
;KRCTEALLFESNRVRGVDVRVARIFNVYGPRTRADDGRAVSNFIANALSGKPIVVHGDGLQTRSWGYVDDIVDGLERLFWLEDFNHVGAINVGNDREVSVLEIAKYVAGLIPGTT
;
A
#
# COMPACT_ATOMS: atom_id res chain seq x y z
N LYS A 1 11.86 -3.74 10.08
CA LYS A 1 10.99 -4.61 9.25
C LYS A 1 11.65 -5.95 8.94
N ARG A 2 12.75 -6.01 8.18
CA ARG A 2 13.43 -7.29 7.85
C ARG A 2 13.91 -8.10 9.07
N CYS A 3 14.45 -7.45 10.11
CA CYS A 3 14.85 -8.16 11.34
C CYS A 3 13.65 -8.81 12.05
N THR A 4 12.49 -8.16 12.04
CA THR A 4 11.25 -8.69 12.61
C THR A 4 10.77 -9.91 11.82
N GLU A 5 10.79 -9.84 10.48
CA GLU A 5 10.47 -10.99 9.63
C GLU A 5 11.38 -12.19 9.95
N ALA A 6 12.69 -11.96 10.05
CA ALA A 6 13.66 -13.00 10.40
C ALA A 6 13.37 -13.63 11.79
N LEU A 7 13.05 -12.81 12.79
CA LEU A 7 12.67 -13.29 14.12
C LEU A 7 11.38 -14.13 14.11
N LEU A 8 10.40 -13.75 13.29
CA LEU A 8 9.14 -14.48 13.14
C LEU A 8 9.37 -15.84 12.45
N PHE A 9 10.14 -15.87 11.36
CA PHE A 9 10.50 -17.14 10.70
C PHE A 9 11.31 -18.06 11.60
N GLU A 10 12.22 -17.51 12.40
CA GLU A 10 12.96 -18.29 13.38
C GLU A 10 12.05 -18.85 14.48
N SER A 11 11.06 -18.07 14.92
CA SER A 11 10.06 -18.53 15.90
C SER A 11 9.20 -19.68 15.36
N ASN A 12 8.81 -19.63 14.09
CA ASN A 12 8.16 -20.76 13.42
C ASN A 12 9.09 -21.99 13.40
N ARG A 13 10.35 -21.82 12.96
CA ARG A 13 11.33 -22.90 12.83
C ARG A 13 11.67 -23.59 14.16
N VAL A 14 11.83 -22.83 15.24
CA VAL A 14 12.32 -23.37 16.53
C VAL A 14 11.21 -23.64 17.55
N ARG A 15 10.04 -23.02 17.40
CA ARG A 15 8.92 -23.15 18.37
C ARG A 15 7.59 -23.59 17.73
N GLY A 16 7.53 -23.75 16.40
CA GLY A 16 6.31 -24.17 15.72
C GLY A 16 5.17 -23.15 15.77
N VAL A 17 5.47 -21.87 16.01
CA VAL A 17 4.44 -20.81 16.00
C VAL A 17 3.88 -20.66 14.58
N ASP A 18 2.55 -20.69 14.42
CA ASP A 18 1.92 -20.33 13.13
C ASP A 18 2.21 -18.85 12.83
N VAL A 19 2.97 -18.62 11.77
CA VAL A 19 3.47 -17.30 11.37
C VAL A 19 3.10 -17.07 9.93
N ARG A 20 2.44 -15.93 9.69
CA ARG A 20 2.05 -15.47 8.36
C ARG A 20 2.58 -14.06 8.19
N VAL A 21 3.44 -13.85 7.19
CA VAL A 21 4.08 -12.55 6.94
C VAL A 21 3.54 -11.97 5.65
N ALA A 22 2.80 -10.86 5.75
CA ALA A 22 2.33 -10.09 4.61
C ALA A 22 3.22 -8.86 4.34
N ARG A 23 3.63 -8.68 3.09
CA ARG A 23 4.29 -7.47 2.59
C ARG A 23 3.29 -6.65 1.79
N ILE A 24 2.74 -5.66 2.47
CA ILE A 24 1.69 -4.79 1.93
C ILE A 24 2.32 -3.71 1.03
N PHE A 25 1.81 -3.58 -0.18
CA PHE A 25 2.20 -2.54 -1.15
C PHE A 25 1.54 -1.18 -0.79
N ASN A 26 1.60 -0.19 -1.69
CA ASN A 26 1.06 1.15 -1.38
C ASN A 26 -0.46 1.08 -1.23
N VAL A 27 -0.95 1.25 0.00
CA VAL A 27 -2.38 1.27 0.32
C VAL A 27 -2.92 2.68 0.29
N TYR A 28 -4.11 2.87 -0.25
CA TYR A 28 -4.89 4.09 -0.14
C TYR A 28 -6.37 3.79 0.17
N GLY A 29 -7.10 4.76 0.70
CA GLY A 29 -8.53 4.61 0.98
C GLY A 29 -9.02 5.50 2.12
N PRO A 30 -10.32 5.42 2.46
CA PRO A 30 -10.93 6.17 3.55
C PRO A 30 -10.18 6.05 4.88
N ARG A 31 -10.32 7.07 5.74
CA ARG A 31 -9.68 7.16 7.08
C ARG A 31 -8.15 7.27 7.05
N THR A 32 -7.52 7.33 5.87
CA THR A 32 -6.12 7.73 5.73
C THR A 32 -5.94 9.15 6.26
N ARG A 33 -4.94 9.37 7.11
CA ARG A 33 -4.64 10.72 7.60
C ARG A 33 -4.18 11.60 6.44
N ALA A 34 -4.66 12.83 6.40
CA ALA A 34 -4.32 13.78 5.33
C ALA A 34 -2.83 14.19 5.33
N ASP A 35 -2.13 14.01 6.45
CA ASP A 35 -0.74 14.38 6.69
C ASP A 35 0.20 13.18 6.85
N ASP A 36 -0.21 11.99 6.41
CA ASP A 36 0.60 10.76 6.56
C ASP A 36 1.86 10.70 5.67
N GLY A 37 2.03 11.66 4.76
CA GLY A 37 3.19 11.81 3.88
C GLY A 37 3.20 10.90 2.65
N ARG A 38 2.14 10.13 2.37
CA ARG A 38 2.05 9.27 1.17
C ARG A 38 1.55 10.05 -0.04
N ALA A 39 1.86 9.56 -1.24
CA ALA A 39 1.57 10.26 -2.50
C ALA A 39 0.06 10.51 -2.68
N VAL A 40 -0.77 9.47 -2.63
CA VAL A 40 -2.23 9.57 -2.88
C VAL A 40 -2.91 10.52 -1.88
N SER A 41 -2.62 10.38 -0.58
CA SER A 41 -3.16 11.23 0.49
C SER A 41 -2.73 12.69 0.32
N ASN A 42 -1.45 12.94 0.05
CA ASN A 42 -0.95 14.29 -0.20
C ASN A 42 -1.61 14.92 -1.45
N PHE A 43 -1.79 14.16 -2.53
CA PHE A 43 -2.43 14.67 -3.75
C PHE A 43 -3.89 15.06 -3.49
N ILE A 44 -4.65 14.19 -2.81
CA ILE A 44 -6.03 14.45 -2.43
C ILE A 44 -6.12 15.66 -1.48
N ALA A 45 -5.27 15.70 -0.45
CA ALA A 45 -5.26 16.79 0.53
C ALA A 45 -4.93 18.14 -0.12
N ASN A 46 -3.93 18.18 -1.01
CA ASN A 46 -3.56 19.40 -1.73
C ASN A 46 -4.68 19.86 -2.65
N ALA A 47 -5.22 18.95 -3.47
CA ALA A 47 -6.30 19.28 -4.40
C ALA A 47 -7.56 19.81 -3.67
N LEU A 48 -7.98 19.16 -2.58
CA LEU A 48 -9.11 19.63 -1.77
C LEU A 48 -8.84 20.97 -1.07
N SER A 49 -7.58 21.31 -0.83
CA SER A 49 -7.17 22.58 -0.20
C SER A 49 -6.86 23.68 -1.22
N GLY A 50 -7.06 23.43 -2.52
CA GLY A 50 -6.65 24.37 -3.59
C GLY A 50 -5.14 24.61 -3.65
N LYS A 51 -4.33 23.71 -3.10
CA LYS A 51 -2.87 23.76 -3.16
C LYS A 51 -2.37 22.99 -4.38
N PRO A 52 -1.22 23.37 -4.95
CA PRO A 52 -0.61 22.61 -6.04
C PRO A 52 -0.36 21.14 -5.67
N ILE A 53 -0.65 20.23 -6.59
CA ILE A 53 -0.23 18.83 -6.44
C ILE A 53 1.27 18.74 -6.69
N VAL A 54 2.03 18.26 -5.69
CA VAL A 54 3.49 18.21 -5.76
C VAL A 54 3.96 16.82 -6.14
N VAL A 55 4.49 16.67 -7.35
CA VAL A 55 5.18 15.45 -7.80
C VAL A 55 6.68 15.64 -7.64
N HIS A 56 7.34 14.71 -6.93
CA HIS A 56 8.80 14.72 -6.78
C HIS A 56 9.47 13.94 -7.92
N GLY A 57 10.45 14.57 -8.58
CA GLY A 57 11.11 14.01 -9.77
C GLY A 57 10.27 14.19 -11.03
N ASP A 58 10.44 13.29 -12.00
CA ASP A 58 9.64 13.26 -13.23
C ASP A 58 8.26 12.60 -13.06
N GLY A 59 8.05 11.89 -11.96
CA GLY A 59 6.82 11.16 -11.65
C GLY A 59 6.62 9.88 -12.46
N LEU A 60 7.60 9.46 -13.28
CA LEU A 60 7.52 8.27 -14.13
C LEU A 60 7.72 6.98 -13.34
N GLN A 61 8.20 7.07 -12.10
CA GLN A 61 8.30 5.92 -11.22
C GLN A 61 6.93 5.26 -11.02
N THR A 62 6.84 3.97 -11.31
CA THR A 62 5.63 3.19 -11.18
C THR A 62 5.52 2.53 -9.82
N ARG A 63 4.28 2.34 -9.36
CA ARG A 63 3.94 1.63 -8.13
C ARG A 63 2.65 0.86 -8.33
N SER A 64 2.50 -0.26 -7.62
CA SER A 64 1.18 -0.85 -7.35
C SER A 64 0.47 -0.04 -6.26
N TRP A 65 -0.77 0.37 -6.54
CA TRP A 65 -1.67 1.06 -5.63
C TRP A 65 -2.85 0.14 -5.30
N GLY A 66 -2.93 -0.32 -4.05
CA GLY A 66 -4.01 -1.18 -3.55
C GLY A 66 -5.04 -0.38 -2.77
N TYR A 67 -6.32 -0.55 -3.10
CA TYR A 67 -7.40 0.05 -2.31
C TYR A 67 -7.56 -0.71 -0.98
N VAL A 68 -7.89 0.00 0.10
CA VAL A 68 -7.88 -0.55 1.46
C VAL A 68 -8.76 -1.80 1.60
N ASP A 69 -9.90 -1.86 0.93
CA ASP A 69 -10.81 -2.99 1.01
C ASP A 69 -10.18 -4.27 0.42
N ASP A 70 -9.48 -4.15 -0.72
CA ASP A 70 -8.78 -5.28 -1.35
C ASP A 70 -7.63 -5.80 -0.48
N ILE A 71 -6.91 -4.88 0.18
CA ILE A 71 -5.82 -5.25 1.08
C ILE A 71 -6.36 -5.97 2.32
N VAL A 72 -7.47 -5.51 2.88
CA VAL A 72 -8.11 -6.16 4.03
C VAL A 72 -8.60 -7.55 3.65
N ASP A 73 -9.29 -7.71 2.52
CA ASP A 73 -9.72 -9.03 2.01
C ASP A 73 -8.53 -9.98 1.82
N GLY A 74 -7.44 -9.50 1.23
CA GLY A 74 -6.21 -10.28 1.08
C GLY A 74 -5.58 -10.71 2.41
N LEU A 75 -5.58 -9.83 3.41
CA LEU A 75 -5.08 -10.15 4.76
C LEU A 75 -5.99 -11.12 5.51
N GLU A 76 -7.32 -10.99 5.41
CA GLU A 76 -8.27 -11.91 6.02
C GLU A 76 -8.14 -13.31 5.43
N ARG A 77 -8.05 -13.43 4.10
CA ARG A 77 -7.83 -14.71 3.43
C ARG A 77 -6.51 -15.34 3.84
N LEU A 78 -5.43 -14.55 3.90
CA LEU A 78 -4.15 -15.03 4.38
C LEU A 78 -4.23 -15.50 5.83
N PHE A 79 -5.00 -14.81 6.69
CA PHE A 79 -5.14 -15.15 8.11
C PHE A 79 -5.97 -16.43 8.34
N TRP A 80 -7.02 -16.64 7.55
CA TRP A 80 -7.93 -17.79 7.69
C TRP A 80 -7.55 -19.00 6.83
N LEU A 81 -6.51 -18.90 6.01
CA LEU A 81 -6.05 -20.01 5.17
C LEU A 81 -5.64 -21.22 6.03
N GLU A 82 -6.33 -22.34 5.86
CA GLU A 82 -5.98 -23.60 6.52
C GLU A 82 -4.77 -24.24 5.83
N ASP A 83 -4.05 -25.11 6.56
CA ASP A 83 -2.89 -25.86 6.05
C ASP A 83 -1.82 -25.00 5.37
N PHE A 84 -1.59 -23.79 5.89
CA PHE A 84 -0.63 -22.85 5.34
C PHE A 84 0.81 -23.37 5.49
N ASN A 85 1.38 -23.87 4.39
CA ASN A 85 2.72 -24.46 4.33
C ASN A 85 3.75 -23.59 3.57
N HIS A 86 3.38 -22.36 3.23
CA HIS A 86 4.26 -21.46 2.50
C HIS A 86 5.37 -20.91 3.40
N VAL A 87 6.62 -21.07 2.95
CA VAL A 87 7.79 -20.52 3.61
C VAL A 87 8.13 -19.18 3.00
N GLY A 88 7.96 -18.11 3.78
CA GLY A 88 8.38 -16.77 3.39
C GLY A 88 7.27 -15.73 3.55
N ALA A 89 7.56 -14.53 3.05
CA ALA A 89 6.62 -13.41 3.08
C ALA A 89 5.82 -13.36 1.78
N ILE A 90 4.53 -13.14 1.89
CA ILE A 90 3.61 -13.01 0.76
C ILE A 90 3.37 -11.54 0.46
N ASN A 91 3.50 -11.16 -0.80
CA ASN A 91 3.14 -9.82 -1.25
C ASN A 91 1.62 -9.68 -1.32
N VAL A 92 1.06 -8.65 -0.68
CA VAL A 92 -0.37 -8.30 -0.74
C VAL A 92 -0.49 -6.91 -1.35
N GLY A 93 -1.14 -6.83 -2.50
CA GLY A 93 -1.16 -5.62 -3.32
C GLY A 93 -1.93 -5.85 -4.61
N ASN A 94 -1.71 -4.94 -5.56
CA ASN A 94 -2.27 -4.99 -6.89
C ASN A 94 -1.16 -5.42 -7.88
N ASP A 95 -1.49 -6.13 -8.94
CA ASP A 95 -0.55 -6.50 -10.01
C ASP A 95 -0.42 -5.39 -11.06
N ARG A 96 -1.34 -4.42 -11.05
CA ARG A 96 -1.30 -3.25 -11.92
C ARG A 96 -0.39 -2.16 -11.35
N GLU A 97 0.64 -1.84 -12.13
CA GLU A 97 1.47 -0.67 -11.87
C GLU A 97 0.92 0.58 -12.57
N VAL A 98 0.95 1.71 -11.87
CA VAL A 98 0.58 3.04 -12.39
C VAL A 98 1.62 4.05 -11.93
N SER A 99 2.02 4.96 -12.81
CA SER A 99 3.01 5.99 -12.47
C SER A 99 2.46 6.99 -11.45
N VAL A 100 3.35 7.58 -10.65
CA VAL A 100 2.98 8.64 -9.70
C VAL A 100 2.35 9.82 -10.45
N LEU A 101 2.86 10.15 -11.64
CA LEU A 101 2.33 11.22 -12.48
C LEU A 101 0.90 10.97 -12.96
N GLU A 102 0.58 9.74 -13.36
CA GLU A 102 -0.78 9.37 -13.75
C GLU A 102 -1.77 9.53 -12.59
N ILE A 103 -1.39 9.09 -11.38
CA ILE A 103 -2.22 9.26 -10.19
C ILE A 103 -2.42 10.75 -9.86
N ALA A 104 -1.37 11.57 -9.93
CA ALA A 104 -1.46 13.00 -9.69
C ALA A 104 -2.43 13.69 -10.67
N LYS A 105 -2.31 13.39 -11.97
CA LYS A 105 -3.21 13.91 -13.02
C LYS A 105 -4.65 13.44 -12.81
N TYR A 106 -4.83 12.18 -12.42
CA TYR A 106 -6.16 11.63 -12.14
C TYR A 106 -6.83 12.39 -10.99
N VAL A 107 -6.13 12.59 -9.87
CA VAL A 107 -6.65 13.34 -8.72
C VAL A 107 -6.96 14.79 -9.08
N ALA A 108 -6.08 15.48 -9.83
CA ALA A 108 -6.34 16.85 -10.29
C ALA A 108 -7.63 16.94 -11.15
N GLY A 109 -7.87 15.96 -12.02
CA GLY A 109 -9.05 15.91 -12.88
C GLY A 109 -10.37 15.66 -12.14
N LEU A 110 -10.33 15.17 -10.89
CA LEU A 110 -11.53 14.94 -10.08
C LEU A 110 -12.01 16.21 -9.36
N ILE A 111 -11.16 17.22 -9.19
CA ILE A 111 -11.45 18.42 -8.39
C ILE A 111 -11.34 19.67 -9.28
N PRO A 112 -12.47 20.33 -9.59
CA PRO A 112 -12.48 21.55 -10.40
C PRO A 112 -11.54 22.63 -9.85
N GLY A 113 -10.72 23.23 -10.73
CA GLY A 113 -9.81 24.32 -10.37
C GLY A 113 -8.44 23.89 -9.84
N THR A 114 -8.13 22.59 -9.83
CA THR A 114 -6.79 22.09 -9.49
C THR A 114 -5.94 21.99 -10.76
N THR A 115 -4.78 22.67 -10.79
CA THR A 115 -3.73 22.53 -11.82
C THR A 115 -2.50 21.84 -11.28
#